data_AF-A0A1A6HTR0-F1
#
_entry.id   AF-A0A1A6HTR0-F1
#
_cell.length_a   1.000
_cell.length_b   1.000
_cell.length_c   1.000
_cell.angle_alpha   90.00
_cell.angle_beta   90.00
_cell.angle_gamma   90.00
#
_symmetry.space_group_name_H-M   'P 1'
#
loop_
_entity.id
_entity.type
_entity.pdbx_description
1 polymer ?
#
loop_
_entity_poly.entity_id
_entity_poly.type
_entity_poly.pdbx_seq_one_letter_code
_entity_poly.pdbx_strand_id
1 'polypeptide(L)'
;LFPQQAELGKPRERSCSLPGINFNYGLYIRGIDGGVPEAIGHWNVFKQQPTCPQELTRNYIAMNRGAVKAGLVTARENMLFRELNDIRISDQEERRQKEPPSVPPNVTFGIRSR
;
A
#
# COMPACT_ATOMS: atom_id res chain seq x y z
N LEU A 1 -46.48 -13.85 36.07
CA LEU A 1 -45.85 -12.51 35.95
C LEU A 1 -46.75 -11.67 35.06
N PHE A 2 -47.46 -10.68 35.61
CA PHE A 2 -48.32 -9.82 34.82
C PHE A 2 -47.46 -8.87 33.96
N PRO A 3 -47.82 -8.63 32.68
CA PRO A 3 -47.09 -7.68 31.85
C PRO A 3 -47.24 -6.27 32.44
N GLN A 4 -46.12 -5.55 32.56
CA GLN A 4 -46.12 -4.18 33.07
C GLN A 4 -46.94 -3.28 32.15
N GLN A 5 -47.95 -2.61 32.71
CA GLN A 5 -48.93 -1.82 31.98
C GLN A 5 -48.25 -0.59 31.37
N ALA A 6 -48.42 -0.36 30.07
CA ALA A 6 -47.81 0.78 29.39
C ALA A 6 -48.54 2.07 29.79
N GLU A 7 -47.81 3.03 30.38
CA GLU A 7 -48.34 4.34 30.73
C GLU A 7 -48.32 5.28 29.52
N LEU A 8 -49.46 5.90 29.22
CA LEU A 8 -49.58 6.82 28.08
C LEU A 8 -48.65 8.03 28.27
N GLY A 9 -47.80 8.29 27.27
CA GLY A 9 -46.88 9.43 27.28
C GLY A 9 -45.53 9.19 27.97
N LYS A 10 -45.28 8.01 28.54
CA LYS A 10 -43.98 7.64 29.10
C LYS A 10 -43.27 6.58 28.24
N PRO A 11 -41.93 6.65 28.11
CA PRO A 11 -41.18 5.58 27.48
C PRO A 11 -41.25 4.31 28.34
N ARG A 12 -41.12 3.15 27.68
CA ARG A 12 -41.09 1.85 28.36
C ARG A 12 -39.90 1.78 29.32
N GLU A 13 -40.18 1.47 30.58
CA GLU A 13 -39.14 1.21 31.57
C GLU A 13 -38.31 -0.03 31.19
N ARG A 14 -36.99 0.08 31.28
CA ARG A 14 -36.04 -1.00 30.94
C ARG A 14 -35.33 -1.60 32.15
N SER A 15 -35.78 -1.27 33.37
CA SER A 15 -35.24 -1.75 34.65
C SER A 15 -33.70 -1.73 34.71
N CYS A 16 -33.07 -0.72 34.11
CA CYS A 16 -31.63 -0.52 34.13
C CYS A 16 -31.29 0.70 34.98
N SER A 17 -30.19 0.62 35.73
CA SER A 17 -29.63 1.78 36.42
C SER A 17 -29.01 2.72 35.39
N LEU A 18 -29.50 3.95 35.35
CA LEU A 18 -28.91 4.99 34.52
C LEU A 18 -27.76 5.67 35.26
N PRO A 19 -26.73 6.15 34.53
CA PRO A 19 -25.76 7.08 35.06
C PRO A 19 -26.44 8.29 35.71
N GLY A 20 -25.82 8.85 36.75
CA GLY A 20 -26.38 9.97 37.52
C GLY A 20 -26.66 11.22 36.68
N ILE A 21 -27.36 12.19 37.28
CA ILE A 21 -27.90 13.35 36.54
C ILE A 21 -26.85 14.25 35.86
N ASN A 22 -25.59 14.15 36.29
CA ASN A 22 -24.47 14.91 35.71
C ASN A 22 -23.76 14.15 34.57
N PHE A 23 -24.28 13.00 34.14
CA PHE A 23 -23.70 12.21 33.05
C PHE A 23 -24.22 12.71 31.69
N ASN A 24 -23.28 13.03 30.80
CA ASN A 24 -23.59 13.38 29.41
C ASN A 24 -23.59 12.12 28.56
N TYR A 25 -24.73 11.81 27.93
CA TYR A 25 -24.83 10.71 26.98
C TYR A 25 -24.23 11.12 25.63
N GLY A 26 -23.62 10.16 24.94
CA GLY A 26 -22.99 10.36 23.63
C GLY A 26 -21.47 10.23 23.68
N LEU A 27 -20.84 10.23 22.49
CA LEU A 27 -19.39 10.13 22.36
C LEU A 27 -18.79 11.53 22.47
N TYR A 28 -17.96 11.75 23.49
CA TYR A 28 -17.15 12.95 23.58
C TYR A 28 -15.91 12.81 22.70
N ILE A 29 -15.92 13.49 21.55
CA ILE A 29 -14.77 13.57 20.66
C ILE A 29 -13.92 14.76 21.12
N ARG A 30 -12.92 14.48 21.95
CA ARG A 30 -11.93 15.49 22.36
C ARG A 30 -11.02 15.78 21.18
N GLY A 31 -10.98 17.04 20.73
CA GLY A 31 -9.96 17.49 19.78
C GLY A 31 -8.58 17.35 20.43
N ILE A 32 -7.84 16.33 20.01
CA ILE A 32 -6.42 16.14 20.35
C ILE A 32 -5.51 16.87 19.36
N ASP A 33 -6.08 17.26 18.22
CA ASP A 33 -5.43 18.07 17.22
C ASP A 33 -5.45 19.51 17.73
N GLY A 34 -4.30 20.19 17.78
CA GLY A 34 -4.19 21.62 18.13
C GLY A 34 -4.71 22.56 17.04
N GLY A 35 -5.68 22.06 16.27
CA GLY A 35 -6.60 22.84 15.46
C GLY A 35 -5.99 23.45 14.21
N VAL A 36 -6.56 24.57 13.81
CA VAL A 36 -6.18 25.31 12.59
C VAL A 36 -4.69 25.67 12.56
N PRO A 37 -4.07 26.14 13.67
CA PRO A 37 -2.64 26.43 13.67
C PRO A 37 -1.77 25.23 13.33
N GLU A 38 -2.10 24.04 13.84
CA GLU A 38 -1.34 22.84 13.53
C GLU A 38 -1.60 22.35 12.10
N ALA A 39 -2.83 22.46 11.59
CA ALA A 39 -3.15 22.08 10.22
C ALA A 39 -2.45 22.94 9.16
N ILE A 40 -2.32 24.26 9.40
CA ILE A 40 -1.72 25.21 8.45
C ILE A 40 -0.20 25.36 8.69
N GLY A 41 0.25 25.24 9.93
CA GLY A 41 1.63 25.51 10.33
C GLY A 41 2.63 24.40 10.04
N HIS A 42 2.18 23.18 9.73
CA HIS A 42 3.06 22.05 9.44
C HIS A 42 3.22 21.83 7.93
N TRP A 43 4.32 22.31 7.36
CA TRP A 43 4.73 21.91 6.02
C TRP A 43 5.47 20.57 6.10
N ASN A 44 4.75 19.46 5.90
CA ASN A 44 5.38 18.16 5.72
C ASN A 44 6.10 18.13 4.36
N VAL A 45 7.36 18.59 4.33
CA VAL A 45 8.24 18.32 3.20
C VAL A 45 8.43 16.81 3.14
N PHE A 46 7.99 16.18 2.05
CA PHE A 46 8.32 14.79 1.79
C PHE A 46 9.85 14.68 1.74
N LYS A 47 10.45 14.18 2.82
CA LYS A 47 11.86 13.82 2.81
C LYS A 47 11.93 12.62 1.89
N GLN A 48 12.49 12.81 0.69
CA GLN A 48 12.82 11.69 -0.17
C GLN A 48 13.61 10.70 0.68
N GLN A 49 13.01 9.56 0.93
CA GLN A 49 13.71 8.44 1.55
C GLN A 49 14.96 8.24 0.67
N PRO A 50 16.18 8.20 1.25
CA PRO A 50 17.36 7.91 0.44
C PRO A 50 17.02 6.66 -0.35
N THR A 51 17.03 6.78 -1.68
CA THR A 51 16.60 5.70 -2.56
C THR A 51 17.38 4.49 -2.12
N CYS A 52 16.71 3.53 -1.48
CA CYS A 52 17.31 2.25 -1.17
C CYS A 52 17.95 1.80 -2.49
N PRO A 53 19.26 1.48 -2.53
CA PRO A 53 19.87 1.03 -3.76
C PRO A 53 19.01 -0.13 -4.25
N GLN A 54 18.25 0.11 -5.32
CA GLN A 54 17.37 -0.91 -5.87
C GLN A 54 18.30 -2.06 -6.22
N GLU A 55 18.10 -3.21 -5.59
CA GLU A 55 18.93 -4.36 -5.89
C GLU A 55 18.62 -4.72 -7.34
N LEU A 56 19.55 -4.37 -8.24
CA LEU A 56 19.37 -4.53 -9.68
C LEU A 56 18.94 -5.97 -9.98
N THR A 57 17.88 -6.10 -10.79
CA THR A 57 17.28 -7.40 -11.08
C THR A 57 18.30 -8.32 -11.77
N ARG A 58 18.41 -9.58 -11.32
CA ARG A 58 19.30 -10.57 -11.94
C ARG A 58 18.89 -10.91 -13.37
N ASN A 59 19.85 -10.97 -14.28
CA ASN A 59 19.65 -11.35 -15.67
C ASN A 59 19.84 -12.87 -15.86
N TYR A 60 18.80 -13.65 -15.53
CA TYR A 60 18.83 -15.11 -15.65
C TYR A 60 19.09 -15.61 -17.07
N ILE A 61 18.67 -14.87 -18.10
CA ILE A 61 18.89 -15.25 -19.50
C ILE A 61 20.38 -15.17 -19.84
N ALA A 62 21.05 -14.09 -19.47
CA ALA A 62 22.48 -13.92 -19.69
C ALA A 62 23.28 -14.97 -18.92
N MET A 63 22.94 -15.21 -17.64
CA MET A 63 23.57 -16.24 -16.81
C MET A 63 23.42 -17.63 -17.42
N ASN A 64 22.22 -18.04 -17.80
CA ASN A 64 21.97 -19.37 -18.38
C ASN A 64 22.70 -19.53 -19.72
N ARG A 65 22.72 -18.49 -20.56
CA ARG A 65 23.51 -18.50 -21.81
C ARG A 65 25.01 -18.67 -21.53
N GLY A 66 25.54 -18.04 -20.49
CA GLY A 66 26.92 -18.19 -20.04
C GLY A 66 27.21 -19.61 -19.56
N ALA A 67 26.35 -20.18 -18.74
CA ALA A 67 26.48 -21.55 -18.23
C ALA A 67 26.52 -22.57 -19.37
N VAL A 68 25.61 -22.45 -20.35
CA VAL A 68 25.60 -23.32 -21.54
C VAL A 68 26.88 -23.17 -22.36
N LYS A 69 27.39 -21.94 -22.53
CA LYS A 69 28.68 -21.72 -23.21
C LYS A 69 29.86 -22.34 -22.45
N ALA A 70 29.79 -22.42 -21.13
CA ALA A 70 30.78 -23.08 -20.29
C ALA A 70 30.61 -24.61 -20.22
N GLY A 71 29.63 -25.18 -20.93
CA GLY A 71 29.36 -26.62 -20.92
C GLY A 71 28.61 -27.12 -19.69
N LEU A 72 28.04 -26.21 -18.89
CA LEU A 72 27.26 -26.53 -17.70
C LEU A 72 25.79 -26.74 -18.07
N VAL A 73 25.34 -27.99 -18.04
CA VAL A 73 24.01 -28.39 -18.53
C VAL A 73 23.13 -28.91 -17.39
N THR A 74 23.72 -29.27 -16.25
CA THR A 74 22.98 -29.78 -15.10
C THR A 74 22.35 -28.65 -14.30
N ALA A 75 21.21 -28.91 -13.64
CA ALA A 75 20.54 -27.92 -12.78
C ALA A 75 21.43 -27.41 -11.65
N ARG A 76 22.18 -28.31 -11.00
CA ARG A 76 23.12 -27.97 -9.92
C ARG A 76 24.25 -27.06 -10.41
N GLU A 77 24.81 -27.35 -11.58
CA GLU A 77 25.87 -26.55 -12.19
C GLU A 77 25.37 -25.16 -12.56
N ASN A 78 24.15 -25.06 -13.11
CA ASN A 78 23.51 -23.78 -13.40
C ASN A 78 23.27 -22.96 -12.13
N MET A 79 22.88 -23.60 -11.02
CA MET A 79 22.72 -22.92 -9.73
C MET A 79 24.05 -22.32 -9.26
N LEU A 80 25.12 -23.13 -9.24
CA LEU A 80 26.47 -22.69 -8.86
C LEU A 80 26.99 -21.59 -9.80
N PHE A 81 26.73 -21.71 -11.11
CA PHE A 81 27.14 -20.70 -12.08
C PHE A 81 26.48 -19.34 -11.80
N ARG A 82 25.20 -19.32 -11.40
CA ARG A 82 24.48 -18.09 -11.04
C ARG A 82 25.00 -17.45 -9.74
N GLU A 83 25.48 -18.26 -8.80
CA GLU A 83 26.10 -17.77 -7.56
C GLU A 83 27.47 -17.13 -7.82
N LEU A 84 28.28 -17.73 -8.71
CA LEU A 84 29.59 -17.19 -9.05
C LEU A 84 29.56 -16.04 -10.09
N ASN A 85 28.54 -15.97 -10.93
CA ASN A 85 28.46 -15.01 -12.03
C ASN A 85 27.19 -14.15 -11.91
N ASP A 86 27.20 -13.19 -10.98
CA ASP A 86 26.06 -12.28 -10.74
C ASP A 86 25.95 -11.19 -11.81
N ILE A 87 25.28 -11.48 -12.92
CA ILE A 87 24.97 -10.52 -13.99
C ILE A 87 23.64 -9.83 -13.68
N ARG A 88 23.66 -8.52 -13.41
CA ARG A 88 22.47 -7.72 -13.11
C ARG A 88 22.05 -6.85 -14.31
N ILE A 89 20.75 -6.64 -14.48
CA ILE A 89 20.19 -5.71 -15.48
C ILE A 89 20.42 -4.30 -14.96
N SER A 90 20.98 -3.41 -15.79
CA SER A 90 21.15 -2.01 -15.41
C SER A 90 19.80 -1.29 -15.34
N ASP A 91 19.68 -0.30 -14.44
CA ASP A 91 18.48 0.55 -14.34
C ASP A 91 18.09 1.18 -15.69
N GLN A 92 19.08 1.48 -16.54
CA GLN A 92 18.84 2.07 -17.84
C GLN A 92 18.15 1.10 -18.81
N GLU A 93 18.53 -0.17 -18.79
CA GLU A 93 17.87 -1.21 -19.61
C GLU A 93 16.47 -1.53 -19.08
N GLU A 94 16.30 -1.59 -17.76
CA GLU A 94 14.98 -1.82 -17.15
C GLU A 94 14.00 -0.69 -17.49
N ARG A 95 14.45 0.58 -17.44
CA ARG A 95 13.65 1.74 -17.85
C ARG A 95 13.25 1.66 -19.32
N ARG A 96 14.17 1.27 -20.22
CA ARG A 96 13.86 1.09 -21.65
C ARG A 96 12.83 -0.01 -21.91
N GLN A 97 12.87 -1.11 -21.13
CA GLN A 97 11.88 -2.20 -21.27
C GLN A 97 10.50 -1.82 -20.74
N LYS A 98 10.44 -0.93 -19.74
CA LYS A 98 9.19 -0.42 -19.15
C LYS A 98 8.65 0.83 -19.86
N GLU A 99 9.42 1.40 -20.79
CA GLU A 99 8.99 2.57 -21.53
C GLU A 99 7.79 2.18 -22.41
N PRO A 100 6.66 2.90 -22.29
CA PRO A 100 5.50 2.59 -23.11
C PRO A 100 5.88 2.73 -24.59
N PRO A 101 5.38 1.84 -25.46
CA PRO A 101 5.68 1.91 -26.88
C PRO A 101 5.29 3.29 -27.41
N SER A 102 6.12 3.86 -28.29
CA SER A 102 5.86 5.17 -28.89
C SER A 102 4.50 5.16 -29.57
N VAL A 103 3.55 5.87 -28.98
CA VAL A 103 2.18 5.98 -29.48
C VAL A 103 2.14 7.08 -30.55
N PRO A 104 1.62 6.82 -31.77
CA PRO A 104 1.45 7.85 -32.78
C PRO A 104 0.59 9.02 -32.27
N PRO A 105 0.73 10.24 -32.81
CA PRO A 105 -0.01 11.41 -32.33
C PRO A 105 -1.54 11.29 -32.41
N ASN A 106 -2.05 10.39 -33.26
CA ASN A 106 -3.47 10.30 -33.62
C ASN A 106 -4.21 9.14 -32.96
N VAL A 107 -3.68 8.50 -31.91
CA VAL A 107 -4.44 7.44 -31.22
C VAL A 107 -5.30 8.06 -30.12
N THR A 108 -6.59 7.78 -30.18
CA THR A 108 -7.55 8.11 -29.13
C THR A 108 -7.84 6.84 -28.33
N PHE A 109 -7.39 6.78 -27.09
CA PHE A 109 -7.84 5.75 -26.16
C PHE A 109 -9.24 6.13 -25.66
N GLY A 110 -10.23 5.24 -25.86
CA GLY A 110 -11.61 5.49 -25.44
C GLY A 110 -11.73 5.72 -23.93
N ILE A 111 -12.58 6.66 -23.53
CA ILE A 111 -12.88 6.97 -22.12
C ILE A 111 -13.87 5.92 -21.61
N ARG A 112 -13.58 5.26 -20.48
CA ARG A 112 -14.55 4.36 -19.83
C ARG A 112 -15.71 5.19 -19.25
N SER A 113 -16.92 4.75 -19.52
CA SER A 113 -18.15 5.23 -18.87
C SER A 113 -18.14 4.85 -17.38
N ARG A 114 -18.58 5.80 -16.54
CA ARG A 114 -18.62 5.68 -15.08
C ARG A 114 -19.72 4.74 -14.60
#